data_AF-A0A7S4PSF6-F1
#
_entry.id   AF-A0A7S4PSF6-F1
#
_cell.length_a   1.000
_cell.length_b   1.000
_cell.length_c   1.000
_cell.angle_alpha   90.00
_cell.angle_beta   90.00
_cell.angle_gamma   90.00
#
_symmetry.space_group_name_H-M   'P 1'
#
loop_
_entity.id
_entity.type
_entity.pdbx_description
1 polymer ?
#
loop_
_entity_poly.entity_id
_entity_poly.type
_entity_poly.pdbx_seq_one_letter_code
_entity_poly.pdbx_strand_id
1 'polypeptide(L)'
;DRIARSPQTHACGRCWAPPASGGSPLERAFRAMKWATTLLTRVNVLRMALRCTSADLSRALFRRCRPAAQATRRCALAEALGRRPRTPSASAVALATVGCAASVFAHHPGKPSRLEDSAPDAESTELVVPGSLDVLFHASPRCIRFVAWLLARGIQVVVFDMDLTMGSGHCGEGLPLADVDAYLGKASPDFVEAIRILCRLPGFQLAVATMSDPAEYDIPGQSRETHLLGPDLARALIGRWCPEALPHFQVMVGFDPRLHKDIPEQPGKSVHMRRIAEHYGSSFADMVLFDDSPGCLRNVDGWHGVLVTDKSVGFRFEDCFYDVSADCGHIPVTKRVA
;
A
#
# COMPACT_ATOMS: atom_id res chain seq x y z
N ASP A 1 -87.58 7.80 -6.36
CA ASP A 1 -87.77 9.24 -6.07
C ASP A 1 -86.47 9.93 -5.66
N ARG A 2 -86.16 11.03 -6.38
CA ARG A 2 -85.07 12.04 -6.19
C ARG A 2 -83.62 11.50 -6.25
N ILE A 3 -82.82 11.72 -7.29
CA ILE A 3 -82.30 12.96 -7.93
C ILE A 3 -81.74 14.01 -6.94
N ALA A 4 -80.41 14.06 -6.83
CA ALA A 4 -79.60 15.29 -6.69
C ALA A 4 -78.14 14.96 -7.08
N ARG A 5 -77.71 15.27 -8.31
CA ARG A 5 -76.92 16.46 -8.72
C ARG A 5 -75.39 16.32 -8.53
N SER A 6 -74.72 16.32 -9.69
CA SER A 6 -73.28 16.57 -9.96
C SER A 6 -72.84 17.96 -9.46
N PRO A 7 -71.52 18.27 -9.32
CA PRO A 7 -70.74 18.73 -10.49
C PRO A 7 -69.27 18.26 -10.56
N GLN A 8 -68.78 18.33 -11.79
CA GLN A 8 -67.40 18.16 -12.27
C GLN A 8 -66.38 19.13 -11.63
N THR A 9 -65.11 18.73 -11.57
CA THR A 9 -63.96 19.62 -11.85
C THR A 9 -62.79 18.86 -12.49
N HIS A 10 -62.03 19.62 -13.29
CA HIS A 10 -60.98 19.23 -14.21
C HIS A 10 -59.58 19.04 -13.57
N ALA A 11 -58.72 18.32 -14.32
CA ALA A 11 -57.27 18.47 -14.49
C ALA A 11 -56.31 18.08 -13.33
N CYS A 12 -55.29 17.25 -13.64
CA CYS A 12 -53.95 17.75 -13.99
C CYS A 12 -52.88 16.63 -13.91
N GLY A 13 -52.05 16.56 -14.95
CA GLY A 13 -50.60 16.41 -14.85
C GLY A 13 -50.02 15.24 -14.05
N ARG A 14 -49.61 14.18 -14.76
CA ARG A 14 -48.54 13.28 -14.32
C ARG A 14 -47.28 14.10 -14.06
N CYS A 15 -46.83 14.16 -12.80
CA CYS A 15 -45.45 14.46 -12.46
C CYS A 15 -44.81 13.17 -11.96
N TRP A 16 -43.77 12.72 -12.67
CA TRP A 16 -42.84 11.69 -12.23
C TRP A 16 -42.09 12.21 -10.99
N ALA A 17 -42.27 11.58 -9.84
CA ALA A 17 -41.36 11.72 -8.72
C ALA A 17 -40.19 10.74 -8.90
N PRO A 18 -38.93 11.14 -8.67
CA PRO A 18 -37.82 10.20 -8.67
C PRO A 18 -37.93 9.27 -7.46
N PRO A 19 -37.52 7.99 -7.55
CA PRO A 19 -37.59 7.07 -6.43
C PRO A 19 -36.64 7.54 -5.32
N ALA A 20 -37.15 7.57 -4.10
CA ALA A 20 -36.36 7.77 -2.90
C ALA A 20 -35.29 6.68 -2.80
N SER A 21 -34.01 7.05 -2.78
CA SER A 21 -32.90 6.14 -2.56
C SER A 21 -32.91 5.67 -1.10
N GLY A 22 -33.68 4.63 -0.83
CA GLY A 22 -33.69 3.89 0.42
C GLY A 22 -32.40 3.12 0.61
N GLY A 23 -31.58 3.58 1.54
CA GLY A 23 -30.48 2.82 2.13
C GLY A 23 -30.40 3.22 3.59
N SER A 24 -30.09 2.28 4.47
CA SER A 24 -29.89 2.58 5.89
C SER A 24 -28.80 3.65 6.08
N PRO A 25 -28.80 4.42 7.18
CA PRO A 25 -27.72 5.36 7.48
C PRO A 25 -26.33 4.73 7.39
N LEU A 26 -26.22 3.45 7.74
CA LEU A 26 -24.97 2.67 7.69
C LEU A 26 -24.52 2.37 6.25
N GLU A 27 -25.45 2.00 5.36
CA GLU A 27 -25.14 1.81 3.93
C GLU A 27 -24.75 3.12 3.24
N ARG A 28 -25.34 4.25 3.64
CA ARG A 28 -24.97 5.57 3.13
C ARG A 28 -23.56 5.96 3.58
N ALA A 29 -23.23 5.72 4.85
CA ALA A 29 -21.88 5.94 5.38
C ALA A 29 -20.84 5.06 4.66
N PHE A 30 -21.18 3.79 4.41
CA PHE A 30 -20.32 2.87 3.68
C PHE A 30 -20.10 3.30 2.22
N ARG A 31 -21.15 3.73 1.52
CA ARG A 31 -21.04 4.27 0.16
C ARG A 31 -20.22 5.56 0.11
N ALA A 32 -20.39 6.45 1.09
CA ALA A 32 -19.63 7.69 1.19
C ALA A 32 -18.14 7.43 1.46
N MET A 33 -17.82 6.47 2.33
CA MET A 33 -16.46 6.03 2.61
C MET A 33 -15.83 5.41 1.36
N LYS A 34 -16.55 4.53 0.66
CA LYS A 34 -16.11 3.93 -0.62
C LYS A 34 -15.83 5.00 -1.69
N TRP A 35 -16.67 6.04 -1.76
CA TRP A 35 -16.47 7.19 -2.66
C TRP A 35 -15.26 8.03 -2.26
N ALA A 36 -15.09 8.33 -0.98
CA ALA A 36 -13.96 9.11 -0.47
C ALA A 36 -12.62 8.38 -0.67
N THR A 37 -12.58 7.07 -0.45
CA THR A 37 -11.41 6.22 -0.73
C THR A 37 -11.11 6.20 -2.22
N THR A 38 -12.12 6.03 -3.08
CA THR A 38 -11.95 6.10 -4.54
C THR A 38 -11.40 7.46 -4.99
N LEU A 39 -11.88 8.55 -4.38
CA LEU A 39 -11.43 9.91 -4.68
C LEU A 39 -9.98 10.14 -4.22
N LEU A 40 -9.62 9.72 -3.01
CA LEU A 40 -8.25 9.82 -2.47
C LEU A 40 -7.27 8.96 -3.27
N THR A 41 -7.66 7.75 -3.66
CA THR A 41 -6.86 6.88 -4.53
C THR A 41 -6.68 7.51 -5.90
N ARG A 42 -7.74 8.09 -6.49
CA ARG A 42 -7.61 8.83 -7.77
C ARG A 42 -6.70 10.05 -7.66
N VAL A 43 -6.74 10.79 -6.54
CA VAL A 43 -5.83 11.93 -6.29
C VAL A 43 -4.38 11.47 -6.14
N ASN A 44 -4.14 10.33 -5.48
CA ASN A 44 -2.80 9.77 -5.33
C ASN A 44 -2.26 9.17 -6.63
N VAL A 45 -3.10 8.50 -7.42
CA VAL A 45 -2.76 8.05 -8.79
C VAL A 45 -2.47 9.25 -9.68
N LEU A 46 -3.24 10.35 -9.57
CA LEU A 46 -2.96 11.60 -10.28
C LEU A 46 -1.61 12.20 -9.85
N ARG A 47 -1.29 12.17 -8.55
CA ARG A 47 0.01 12.63 -8.03
C ARG A 47 1.17 11.77 -8.53
N MET A 48 0.99 10.45 -8.63
CA MET A 48 1.99 9.55 -9.21
C MET A 48 2.17 9.81 -10.71
N ALA A 49 1.08 9.91 -11.46
CA ALA A 49 1.12 10.21 -12.90
C ALA A 49 1.78 11.57 -13.20
N LEU A 50 1.58 12.57 -12.33
CA LEU A 50 2.20 13.89 -12.45
C LEU A 50 3.71 13.88 -12.14
N ARG A 51 4.21 12.96 -11.31
CA ARG A 51 5.65 12.79 -11.04
C ARG A 51 6.40 12.12 -12.20
N CYS A 52 5.71 11.42 -13.09
CA CYS A 52 6.29 10.79 -14.27
C CYS A 52 6.42 11.72 -15.50
N THR A 53 6.07 13.00 -15.38
CA THR A 53 6.21 13.97 -16.48
C THR A 53 7.28 15.02 -16.16
N SER A 54 7.99 15.50 -17.19
CA SER A 54 9.22 16.30 -17.05
C SER A 54 9.07 17.51 -16.10
N ALA A 55 10.18 17.90 -15.48
CA ALA A 55 10.24 18.97 -14.48
C ALA A 55 9.61 20.31 -14.92
N ASP A 56 9.54 20.56 -16.24
CA ASP A 56 8.96 21.77 -16.81
C ASP A 56 7.42 21.74 -16.84
N LEU A 57 6.80 20.57 -17.01
CA LEU A 57 5.34 20.40 -16.96
C LEU A 57 4.82 20.58 -15.53
N SER A 58 5.58 20.07 -14.55
CA SER A 58 5.31 20.23 -13.12
C SER A 58 5.30 21.71 -12.71
N ARG A 59 6.23 22.54 -13.21
CA ARG A 59 6.25 23.99 -12.91
C ARG A 59 5.09 24.75 -13.54
N ALA A 60 4.70 24.39 -14.77
CA ALA A 60 3.58 25.02 -15.47
C ALA A 60 2.23 24.72 -14.78
N LEU A 61 2.03 23.48 -14.33
CA LEU A 61 0.83 23.06 -13.59
C LEU A 61 0.79 23.67 -12.18
N PHE A 62 1.92 23.77 -11.48
CA PHE A 62 1.99 24.41 -10.16
C PHE A 62 1.60 25.89 -10.21
N ARG A 63 1.94 26.61 -11.29
CA ARG A 63 1.50 28.00 -11.52
C ARG A 63 0.00 28.11 -11.77
N ARG A 64 -0.61 27.13 -12.44
CA ARG A 64 -2.06 27.10 -12.74
C ARG A 64 -2.94 26.66 -11.56
N CYS A 65 -2.44 25.82 -10.66
CA CYS A 65 -3.19 25.36 -9.46
C CYS A 65 -3.09 26.30 -8.25
N ARG A 66 -2.21 27.31 -8.28
CA ARG A 66 -2.02 28.30 -7.22
C ARG A 66 -3.30 29.03 -6.77
N PRO A 67 -4.25 29.39 -7.67
CA PRO A 67 -5.50 30.05 -7.28
C PRO A 67 -6.42 29.15 -6.44
N ALA A 68 -6.48 27.85 -6.73
CA ALA A 68 -7.32 26.90 -5.99
C ALA A 68 -6.77 26.65 -4.58
N ALA A 69 -5.45 26.49 -4.44
CA ALA A 69 -4.80 26.33 -3.14
C ALA A 69 -4.89 27.60 -2.27
N GLN A 70 -4.85 28.79 -2.89
CA GLN A 70 -5.08 30.07 -2.19
C GLN A 70 -6.53 30.23 -1.75
N ALA A 71 -7.51 29.74 -2.53
CA ALA A 71 -8.91 29.75 -2.14
C ALA A 71 -9.18 28.84 -0.93
N THR A 72 -8.60 27.64 -0.89
CA THR A 72 -8.72 26.72 0.26
C THR A 72 -8.10 27.29 1.52
N ARG A 73 -6.92 27.93 1.43
CA ARG A 73 -6.29 28.62 2.58
C ARG A 73 -7.11 29.80 3.09
N ARG A 74 -7.75 30.56 2.20
CA ARG A 74 -8.64 31.67 2.59
C ARG A 74 -9.91 31.18 3.28
N CYS A 75 -10.48 30.06 2.86
CA CYS A 75 -11.61 29.44 3.54
C CYS A 75 -11.22 28.93 4.94
N ALA A 76 -10.09 28.23 5.08
CA ALA A 76 -9.61 27.75 6.37
C ALA A 76 -9.25 28.90 7.34
N LEU A 77 -8.69 30.00 6.83
CA LEU A 77 -8.41 31.18 7.64
C LEU A 77 -9.69 31.93 8.04
N ALA A 78 -10.71 31.98 7.17
CA ALA A 78 -12.00 32.57 7.50
C ALA A 78 -12.74 31.78 8.59
N GLU A 79 -12.65 30.45 8.55
CA GLU A 79 -13.21 29.54 9.55
C GLU A 79 -12.49 29.66 10.91
N ALA A 80 -11.15 29.74 10.89
CA ALA A 80 -10.35 30.01 12.09
C ALA A 80 -10.62 31.39 12.72
N LEU A 81 -11.14 32.34 11.94
CA LEU A 81 -11.52 33.69 12.38
C LEU A 81 -13.02 33.84 12.69
N GLY A 82 -13.78 32.74 12.76
CA GLY A 82 -15.21 32.75 13.09
C GLY A 82 -16.11 33.42 12.05
N ARG A 83 -15.62 33.63 10.82
CA ARG A 83 -16.41 34.18 9.71
C ARG A 83 -17.06 33.04 8.94
N ARG A 84 -18.39 33.10 8.75
CA ARG A 84 -19.10 32.12 7.91
C ARG A 84 -18.55 32.18 6.47
N PRO A 85 -17.89 31.13 5.96
CA PRO A 85 -17.44 31.14 4.58
C PRO A 85 -18.64 31.04 3.64
N ARG A 86 -18.67 31.87 2.59
CA ARG A 86 -19.55 31.62 1.45
C ARG A 86 -19.03 30.37 0.75
N THR A 87 -19.76 29.27 0.83
CA THR A 87 -19.43 28.04 0.12
C THR A 87 -19.46 28.32 -1.38
N PRO A 88 -18.40 28.00 -2.14
CA PRO A 88 -18.50 28.04 -3.59
C PRO A 88 -19.55 27.01 -4.04
N SER A 89 -20.37 27.38 -5.03
CA SER A 89 -21.37 26.44 -5.55
C SER A 89 -20.68 25.18 -6.07
N ALA A 90 -21.31 24.01 -5.90
CA ALA A 90 -20.79 22.74 -6.37
C ALA A 90 -20.40 22.77 -7.87
N SER A 91 -21.06 23.60 -8.67
CA SER A 91 -20.76 23.82 -10.09
C SER A 91 -19.40 24.49 -10.34
N ALA A 92 -18.94 25.38 -9.46
CA ALA A 92 -17.64 26.07 -9.62
C ALA A 92 -16.45 25.13 -9.36
N VAL A 93 -16.61 24.18 -8.42
CA VAL A 93 -15.58 23.16 -8.13
C VAL A 93 -15.55 22.10 -9.24
N ALA A 94 -16.71 21.73 -9.80
CA ALA A 94 -16.79 20.80 -10.92
C ALA A 94 -16.15 21.36 -12.21
N LEU A 95 -16.39 22.63 -12.56
CA LEU A 95 -15.81 23.25 -13.76
C LEU A 95 -14.27 23.38 -13.71
N ALA A 96 -13.71 23.70 -12.54
CA ALA A 96 -12.26 23.80 -12.37
C ALA A 96 -11.54 22.43 -12.52
N THR A 97 -12.25 21.34 -12.18
CA THR A 97 -11.71 19.98 -12.22
C THR A 97 -11.80 19.37 -13.63
N VAL A 98 -12.86 19.69 -14.39
CA VAL A 98 -13.03 19.22 -15.79
C VAL A 98 -12.11 19.98 -16.76
N GLY A 99 -11.85 21.28 -16.53
CA GLY A 99 -10.97 22.08 -17.39
C GLY A 99 -9.50 21.63 -17.44
N CYS A 100 -9.02 20.96 -16.39
CA CYS A 100 -7.64 20.45 -16.34
C CYS A 100 -7.44 19.13 -17.11
N ALA A 101 -8.50 18.35 -17.32
CA ALA A 101 -8.43 17.07 -18.04
C ALA A 101 -8.44 17.25 -19.57
N ALA A 102 -9.12 18.28 -20.08
CA ALA A 102 -9.28 18.50 -21.51
C ALA A 102 -8.02 19.07 -22.22
N SER A 103 -7.08 19.66 -21.47
CA SER A 103 -5.88 20.30 -22.05
C SER A 103 -4.70 19.33 -22.27
N VAL A 104 -4.80 18.07 -21.83
CA VAL A 104 -3.73 17.07 -21.97
C VAL A 104 -3.87 16.24 -23.26
N PHE A 105 -5.04 16.24 -23.91
CA PHE A 105 -5.32 15.39 -25.09
C PHE A 105 -5.13 16.06 -26.46
N ALA A 106 -4.64 17.30 -26.51
CA ALA A 106 -4.47 18.04 -27.75
C ALA A 106 -3.00 18.38 -28.02
N HIS A 107 -2.16 17.37 -28.29
CA HIS A 107 -0.98 17.50 -29.18
C HIS A 107 -0.24 16.17 -29.37
N HIS A 108 -0.48 15.51 -30.51
CA HIS A 108 0.50 14.63 -31.13
C HIS A 108 0.39 14.77 -32.67
N PRO A 109 1.38 15.38 -33.36
CA PRO A 109 1.50 15.23 -34.80
C PRO A 109 2.35 13.98 -35.08
N GLY A 110 1.70 12.94 -35.62
CA GLY A 110 2.37 11.74 -36.10
C GLY A 110 3.01 11.94 -37.47
N LYS A 111 4.07 11.17 -37.74
CA LYS A 111 4.66 10.99 -39.07
C LYS A 111 4.76 9.48 -39.33
N PRO A 112 4.28 8.95 -40.47
CA PRO A 112 4.30 7.52 -40.73
C PRO A 112 5.55 7.11 -41.52
N SER A 113 6.10 5.93 -41.22
CA SER A 113 7.00 5.20 -42.12
C SER A 113 6.55 3.75 -42.24
N ARG A 114 6.72 3.24 -43.45
CA ARG A 114 6.09 2.10 -44.12
C ARG A 114 6.86 0.79 -43.90
N LEU A 115 6.10 -0.32 -43.85
CA LEU A 115 6.34 -1.68 -44.41
C LEU A 115 7.64 -2.43 -44.06
N GLU A 116 7.50 -3.63 -43.47
CA GLU A 116 7.55 -4.90 -44.22
C GLU A 116 7.06 -6.11 -43.40
N ASP A 117 6.56 -7.10 -44.15
CA ASP A 117 5.79 -8.27 -43.78
C ASP A 117 6.60 -9.40 -43.11
N SER A 118 5.96 -10.11 -42.16
CA SER A 118 5.97 -11.58 -41.96
C SER A 118 5.54 -11.93 -40.53
N ALA A 119 4.31 -12.41 -40.34
CA ALA A 119 3.78 -12.82 -39.03
C ALA A 119 3.65 -14.36 -38.96
N PRO A 120 4.31 -15.02 -37.99
CA PRO A 120 3.84 -16.31 -37.47
C PRO A 120 2.64 -16.07 -36.54
N ASP A 121 1.76 -17.07 -36.44
CA ASP A 121 0.52 -17.04 -35.65
C ASP A 121 0.78 -16.55 -34.22
N ALA A 122 0.42 -15.30 -33.97
CA ALA A 122 0.52 -14.66 -32.67
C ALA A 122 -0.57 -15.24 -31.77
N GLU A 123 -0.19 -16.23 -30.98
CA GLU A 123 -0.94 -16.65 -29.81
C GLU A 123 -1.14 -15.41 -28.94
N SER A 124 -2.37 -14.88 -28.96
CA SER A 124 -2.77 -13.67 -28.24
C SER A 124 -2.60 -13.91 -26.74
N THR A 125 -1.37 -13.69 -26.27
CA THR A 125 -1.07 -13.62 -24.86
C THR A 125 -1.77 -12.35 -24.39
N GLU A 126 -2.97 -12.52 -23.81
CA GLU A 126 -3.67 -11.43 -23.16
C GLU A 126 -2.67 -10.73 -22.24
N LEU A 127 -2.34 -9.49 -22.57
CA LEU A 127 -1.56 -8.63 -21.70
C LEU A 127 -2.40 -8.44 -20.44
N VAL A 128 -2.14 -9.28 -19.43
CA VAL A 128 -2.71 -9.16 -18.10
C VAL A 128 -2.28 -7.78 -17.61
N VAL A 129 -3.20 -6.82 -17.70
CA VAL A 129 -2.95 -5.45 -17.23
C VAL A 129 -2.66 -5.53 -15.74
N PRO A 130 -1.42 -5.24 -15.30
CA PRO A 130 -1.06 -5.44 -13.90
C PRO A 130 -1.81 -4.44 -13.03
N GLY A 131 -2.59 -4.95 -12.09
CA GLY A 131 -3.09 -4.20 -10.95
C GLY A 131 -4.44 -3.52 -11.15
N SER A 132 -5.52 -4.30 -11.21
CA SER A 132 -6.84 -3.74 -10.95
C SER A 132 -7.03 -3.52 -9.44
N LEU A 133 -7.49 -2.33 -9.06
CA LEU A 133 -7.94 -2.02 -7.69
C LEU A 133 -9.11 -2.92 -7.24
N ASP A 134 -9.70 -3.70 -8.15
CA ASP A 134 -10.75 -4.66 -7.84
C ASP A 134 -10.31 -5.71 -6.82
N VAL A 135 -9.00 -5.99 -6.68
CA VAL A 135 -8.48 -6.89 -5.65
C VAL A 135 -8.88 -6.44 -4.23
N LEU A 136 -9.03 -5.12 -4.00
CA LEU A 136 -9.45 -4.58 -2.71
C LEU A 136 -10.92 -4.90 -2.38
N PHE A 137 -11.75 -5.31 -3.33
CA PHE A 137 -13.12 -5.76 -3.03
C PHE A 137 -13.17 -7.11 -2.33
N HIS A 138 -12.08 -7.89 -2.43
CA HIS A 138 -11.94 -9.18 -1.76
C HIS A 138 -11.19 -9.07 -0.43
N ALA A 139 -10.58 -7.92 -0.15
CA ALA A 139 -9.86 -7.68 1.08
C ALA A 139 -10.81 -7.43 2.26
N SER A 140 -10.44 -7.91 3.44
CA SER A 140 -11.11 -7.58 4.68
C SER A 140 -11.03 -6.07 4.97
N PRO A 141 -11.98 -5.49 5.72
CA PRO A 141 -11.90 -4.09 6.13
C PRO A 141 -10.59 -3.72 6.84
N ARG A 142 -10.00 -4.67 7.58
CA ARG A 142 -8.72 -4.51 8.29
C ARG A 142 -7.57 -4.41 7.28
N CYS A 143 -7.53 -5.29 6.29
CA CYS A 143 -6.55 -5.24 5.21
C CYS A 143 -6.67 -3.95 4.37
N ILE A 144 -7.89 -3.51 4.02
CA ILE A 144 -8.10 -2.24 3.30
C ILE A 144 -7.53 -1.06 4.08
N ARG A 145 -7.77 -1.02 5.40
CA ARG A 145 -7.22 0.03 6.29
C ARG A 145 -5.70 -0.01 6.35
N PHE A 146 -5.11 -1.20 6.37
CA PHE A 146 -3.67 -1.41 6.31
C PHE A 146 -3.06 -0.89 4.99
N VAL A 147 -3.65 -1.24 3.84
CA VAL A 147 -3.20 -0.73 2.54
C VAL A 147 -3.32 0.81 2.49
N ALA A 148 -4.42 1.36 2.99
CA ALA A 148 -4.58 2.81 3.08
C ALA A 148 -3.51 3.48 3.97
N TRP A 149 -3.12 2.81 5.06
CA TRP A 149 -2.05 3.27 5.96
C TRP A 149 -0.69 3.32 5.26
N LEU A 150 -0.35 2.30 4.46
CA LEU A 150 0.88 2.25 3.66
C LEU A 150 0.90 3.38 2.63
N LEU A 151 -0.17 3.52 1.85
CA LEU A 151 -0.30 4.55 0.82
C LEU A 151 -0.23 5.96 1.40
N ALA A 152 -0.85 6.21 2.55
CA ALA A 152 -0.83 7.51 3.22
C ALA A 152 0.58 7.93 3.67
N ARG A 153 1.45 6.95 3.94
CA ARG A 153 2.86 7.16 4.31
C ARG A 153 3.81 7.19 3.12
N GLY A 154 3.32 6.91 1.91
CA GLY A 154 4.16 6.82 0.72
C GLY A 154 5.05 5.57 0.69
N ILE A 155 4.70 4.54 1.47
CA ILE A 155 5.44 3.27 1.47
C ILE A 155 5.29 2.58 0.12
N GLN A 156 6.41 2.12 -0.42
CA GLN A 156 6.52 1.32 -1.63
C GLN A 156 7.18 -0.02 -1.37
N VAL A 157 8.09 -0.13 -0.39
CA VAL A 157 8.73 -1.40 -0.03
C VAL A 157 8.22 -1.88 1.32
N VAL A 158 7.63 -3.07 1.34
CA VAL A 158 7.12 -3.72 2.54
C VAL A 158 8.02 -4.89 2.89
N VAL A 159 8.73 -4.77 4.01
CA VAL A 159 9.71 -5.75 4.47
C VAL A 159 9.17 -6.44 5.72
N PHE A 160 9.23 -7.76 5.73
CA PHE A 160 8.88 -8.56 6.91
C PHE A 160 10.11 -9.28 7.44
N ASP A 161 10.29 -9.26 8.75
CA ASP A 161 11.02 -10.32 9.43
C ASP A 161 10.28 -11.66 9.33
N MET A 162 10.97 -12.77 9.58
CA MET A 162 10.45 -14.11 9.46
C MET A 162 9.88 -14.65 10.78
N ASP A 163 10.75 -14.95 11.74
CA ASP A 163 10.39 -15.59 13.01
C ASP A 163 9.49 -14.66 13.84
N LEU A 164 8.42 -15.22 14.43
CA LEU A 164 7.47 -14.50 15.28
C LEU A 164 6.82 -13.25 14.62
N THR A 165 7.03 -13.06 13.31
CA THR A 165 6.57 -11.92 12.51
C THR A 165 5.66 -12.40 11.38
N MET A 166 6.11 -13.28 10.47
CA MET A 166 5.22 -13.85 9.44
C MET A 166 4.21 -14.84 10.00
N GLY A 167 4.42 -15.28 11.24
CA GLY A 167 3.61 -16.23 11.98
C GLY A 167 4.14 -16.37 13.41
N SER A 168 3.74 -17.43 14.11
CA SER A 168 4.20 -17.69 15.50
C SER A 168 5.28 -18.77 15.61
N GLY A 169 5.91 -19.12 14.49
CA GLY A 169 7.07 -20.01 14.46
C GLY A 169 8.36 -19.30 14.84
N HIS A 170 9.32 -20.05 15.38
CA HIS A 170 10.69 -19.61 15.62
C HIS A 170 11.65 -20.71 15.12
N CYS A 171 12.61 -20.38 14.24
CA CYS A 171 13.49 -21.35 13.61
C CYS A 171 14.78 -21.61 14.40
N GLY A 172 15.16 -20.72 15.32
CA GLY A 172 16.37 -20.89 16.13
C GLY A 172 17.62 -20.78 15.26
N GLU A 173 18.58 -21.69 15.45
CA GLU A 173 19.81 -21.81 14.63
C GLU A 173 19.56 -22.56 13.31
N GLY A 174 18.30 -22.76 12.94
CA GLY A 174 17.88 -23.43 11.72
C GLY A 174 16.84 -24.49 11.98
N LEU A 175 15.86 -24.57 11.07
CA LEU A 175 14.70 -25.44 11.27
C LEU A 175 14.96 -26.82 10.65
N PRO A 176 15.00 -27.91 11.43
CA PRO A 176 15.14 -29.25 10.88
C PRO A 176 14.03 -29.57 9.87
N LEU A 177 14.35 -30.28 8.79
CA LEU A 177 13.36 -30.61 7.75
C LEU A 177 12.13 -31.35 8.28
N ALA A 178 12.29 -32.16 9.33
CA ALA A 178 11.19 -32.88 9.99
C ALA A 178 10.16 -31.95 10.65
N ASP A 179 10.57 -30.74 11.04
CA ASP A 179 9.74 -29.77 11.76
C ASP A 179 9.17 -28.68 10.85
N VAL A 180 9.53 -28.68 9.56
CA VAL A 180 9.10 -27.66 8.59
C VAL A 180 7.59 -27.54 8.54
N ASP A 181 6.85 -28.63 8.37
CA ASP A 181 5.39 -28.58 8.27
C ASP A 181 4.73 -27.95 9.51
N ALA A 182 5.25 -28.26 10.70
CA ALA A 182 4.75 -27.71 11.96
C ALA A 182 5.02 -26.21 12.07
N TYR A 183 6.17 -25.75 11.60
CA TYR A 183 6.50 -24.32 11.52
C TYR A 183 5.63 -23.59 10.49
N LEU A 184 5.54 -24.13 9.26
CA LEU A 184 4.77 -23.51 8.18
C LEU A 184 3.28 -23.42 8.54
N GLY A 185 2.76 -24.36 9.33
CA GLY A 185 1.38 -24.34 9.84
C GLY A 185 1.04 -23.15 10.76
N LYS A 186 2.04 -22.39 11.23
CA LYS A 186 1.88 -21.26 12.16
C LYS A 186 1.87 -19.88 11.50
N ALA A 187 1.73 -19.81 10.17
CA ALA A 187 1.66 -18.53 9.46
C ALA A 187 0.51 -17.64 9.99
N SER A 188 0.77 -16.34 10.13
CA SER A 188 -0.24 -15.38 10.56
C SER A 188 -1.32 -15.24 9.47
N PRO A 189 -2.62 -15.35 9.82
CA PRO A 189 -3.70 -15.13 8.86
C PRO A 189 -3.69 -13.72 8.24
N ASP A 190 -3.34 -12.69 9.03
CA ASP A 190 -3.26 -11.31 8.56
C ASP A 190 -2.07 -11.11 7.62
N PHE A 191 -0.93 -11.78 7.89
CA PHE A 191 0.21 -11.78 6.97
C PHE A 191 -0.18 -12.40 5.62
N VAL A 192 -0.81 -13.58 5.64
CA VAL A 192 -1.27 -14.27 4.43
C VAL A 192 -2.23 -13.40 3.63
N GLU A 193 -3.20 -12.76 4.30
CA GLU A 193 -4.12 -11.84 3.63
C GLU A 193 -3.39 -10.63 3.04
N ALA A 194 -2.52 -9.97 3.83
CA ALA A 194 -1.77 -8.80 3.40
C ALA A 194 -0.97 -9.08 2.12
N ILE A 195 -0.22 -10.17 2.10
CA ILE A 195 0.65 -10.53 0.97
C ILE A 195 -0.16 -10.82 -0.30
N ARG A 196 -1.28 -11.54 -0.20
CA ARG A 196 -2.17 -11.82 -1.35
C ARG A 196 -2.74 -10.55 -1.98
N ILE A 197 -2.99 -9.52 -1.17
CA ILE A 197 -3.48 -8.23 -1.66
C ILE A 197 -2.33 -7.40 -2.22
N LEU A 198 -1.23 -7.24 -1.47
CA LEU A 198 -0.11 -6.38 -1.85
C LEU A 198 0.58 -6.84 -3.14
N CYS A 199 0.76 -8.15 -3.36
CA CYS A 199 1.43 -8.65 -4.58
C CYS A 199 0.65 -8.32 -5.86
N ARG A 200 -0.66 -8.08 -5.77
CA ARG A 200 -1.54 -7.75 -6.90
C ARG A 200 -1.74 -6.26 -7.07
N LEU A 201 -1.32 -5.44 -6.10
CA LEU A 201 -1.42 -3.99 -6.17
C LEU A 201 -0.18 -3.39 -6.83
N PRO A 202 -0.35 -2.45 -7.77
CA PRO A 202 0.79 -1.79 -8.39
C PRO A 202 1.49 -0.85 -7.39
N GLY A 203 2.81 -0.76 -7.49
CA GLY A 203 3.62 0.16 -6.70
C GLY A 203 4.10 -0.37 -5.34
N PHE A 204 3.79 -1.62 -5.00
CA PHE A 204 4.38 -2.30 -3.85
C PHE A 204 5.45 -3.32 -4.27
N GLN A 205 6.54 -3.34 -3.52
CA GLN A 205 7.62 -4.32 -3.56
C GLN A 205 7.65 -5.05 -2.20
N LEU A 206 7.88 -6.36 -2.25
CA LEU A 206 7.84 -7.22 -1.07
C LEU A 206 9.22 -7.80 -0.80
N ALA A 207 9.67 -7.77 0.46
CA ALA A 207 10.97 -8.31 0.84
C ALA A 207 10.94 -9.04 2.18
N VAL A 208 12.00 -9.80 2.44
CA VAL A 208 12.25 -10.44 3.72
C VAL A 208 13.59 -9.96 4.29
N ALA A 209 13.62 -9.69 5.59
CA ALA A 209 14.85 -9.38 6.32
C ALA A 209 14.91 -10.22 7.59
N THR A 210 15.77 -11.24 7.62
CA THR A 210 15.87 -12.21 8.73
C THR A 210 17.30 -12.27 9.28
N MET A 211 17.42 -12.56 10.58
CA MET A 211 18.72 -12.76 11.22
C MET A 211 19.32 -14.15 10.94
N SER A 212 18.53 -15.11 10.44
CA SER A 212 19.07 -16.41 10.04
C SER A 212 19.82 -16.29 8.71
N ASP A 213 21.12 -16.52 8.76
CA ASP A 213 22.06 -16.30 7.68
C ASP A 213 22.25 -17.58 6.84
N PRO A 214 22.23 -17.52 5.50
CA PRO A 214 22.60 -18.66 4.67
C PRO A 214 23.99 -19.24 4.95
N ALA A 215 24.93 -18.46 5.50
CA ALA A 215 26.24 -18.93 5.93
C ALA A 215 26.18 -19.94 7.10
N GLU A 216 25.06 -20.01 7.83
CA GLU A 216 24.86 -21.03 8.87
C GLU A 216 24.83 -22.45 8.26
N TYR A 217 24.54 -22.60 6.96
CA TYR A 217 24.67 -23.90 6.27
C TYR A 217 26.09 -24.47 6.23
N ASP A 218 27.12 -23.66 6.49
CA ASP A 218 28.50 -24.13 6.56
C ASP A 218 28.90 -24.60 7.98
N ILE A 219 27.98 -24.48 8.95
CA ILE A 219 28.20 -24.95 10.33
C ILE A 219 28.05 -26.48 10.38
N PRO A 220 28.98 -27.22 11.02
CA PRO A 220 28.92 -28.68 11.10
C PRO A 220 27.58 -29.20 11.64
N GLY A 221 26.93 -30.07 10.86
CA GLY A 221 25.63 -30.68 11.20
C GLY A 221 24.42 -29.91 10.67
N GLN A 222 24.61 -28.73 10.08
CA GLN A 222 23.59 -27.97 9.37
C GLN A 222 23.90 -27.99 7.88
N SER A 223 22.90 -28.27 7.06
CA SER A 223 23.01 -28.28 5.60
C SER A 223 21.62 -28.11 4.99
N ARG A 224 21.56 -27.87 3.67
CA ARG A 224 20.28 -27.73 2.95
C ARG A 224 19.48 -29.03 2.92
N GLU A 225 20.15 -30.17 3.09
CA GLU A 225 19.55 -31.51 3.16
C GLU A 225 19.00 -31.84 4.55
N THR A 226 19.31 -31.02 5.56
CA THR A 226 18.94 -31.29 6.96
C THR A 226 18.09 -30.17 7.57
N HIS A 227 18.26 -28.92 7.12
CA HIS A 227 17.62 -27.74 7.69
C HIS A 227 17.15 -26.73 6.62
N LEU A 228 16.13 -25.94 6.96
CA LEU A 228 15.80 -24.70 6.26
C LEU A 228 16.18 -23.49 7.11
N LEU A 229 16.86 -22.53 6.48
CA LEU A 229 17.33 -21.28 7.09
C LEU A 229 16.68 -20.07 6.45
N GLY A 230 16.73 -18.94 7.15
CA GLY A 230 16.23 -17.62 6.78
C GLY A 230 15.51 -17.50 5.43
N PRO A 231 16.19 -17.12 4.33
CA PRO A 231 15.55 -16.95 3.01
C PRO A 231 14.86 -18.20 2.45
N ASP A 232 15.41 -19.39 2.69
CA ASP A 232 14.84 -20.64 2.18
C ASP A 232 13.58 -21.05 2.95
N LEU A 233 13.59 -20.85 4.26
CA LEU A 233 12.41 -21.06 5.11
C LEU A 233 11.31 -20.03 4.80
N ALA A 234 11.66 -18.76 4.60
CA ALA A 234 10.72 -17.73 4.17
C ALA A 234 10.10 -18.06 2.80
N ARG A 235 10.92 -18.54 1.84
CA ARG A 235 10.44 -19.01 0.53
C ARG A 235 9.48 -20.18 0.66
N ALA A 236 9.76 -21.14 1.54
CA ALA A 236 8.87 -22.27 1.82
C ALA A 236 7.53 -21.81 2.43
N LEU A 237 7.56 -20.87 3.38
CA LEU A 237 6.35 -20.29 4.01
C LEU A 237 5.48 -19.54 3.01
N ILE A 238 6.09 -18.64 2.23
CA ILE A 238 5.38 -17.88 1.21
C ILE A 238 4.86 -18.83 0.11
N GLY A 239 5.67 -19.78 -0.34
CA GLY A 239 5.28 -20.76 -1.34
C GLY A 239 4.09 -21.63 -0.92
N ARG A 240 3.98 -21.98 0.38
CA ARG A 240 2.85 -22.77 0.89
C ARG A 240 1.55 -21.96 0.94
N TRP A 241 1.60 -20.74 1.45
CA TRP A 241 0.38 -19.98 1.75
C TRP A 241 -0.03 -18.96 0.69
N CYS A 242 0.94 -18.40 -0.02
CA CYS A 242 0.77 -17.37 -1.03
C CYS A 242 1.67 -17.64 -2.25
N PRO A 243 1.55 -18.80 -2.92
CA PRO A 243 2.43 -19.14 -4.05
C PRO A 243 2.41 -18.08 -5.14
N GLU A 244 1.28 -17.41 -5.37
CA GLU A 244 1.16 -16.32 -6.35
C GLU A 244 2.00 -15.09 -6.00
N ALA A 245 2.33 -14.89 -4.72
CA ALA A 245 3.11 -13.74 -4.26
C ALA A 245 4.61 -14.01 -4.30
N LEU A 246 5.05 -15.27 -4.37
CA LEU A 246 6.47 -15.62 -4.27
C LEU A 246 7.36 -14.90 -5.32
N PRO A 247 6.96 -14.74 -6.60
CA PRO A 247 7.75 -13.98 -7.58
C PRO A 247 7.91 -12.49 -7.25
N HIS A 248 7.06 -11.94 -6.39
CA HIS A 248 7.12 -10.54 -5.97
C HIS A 248 8.11 -10.31 -4.83
N PHE A 249 8.55 -11.38 -4.13
CA PHE A 249 9.65 -11.34 -3.18
C PHE A 249 10.99 -11.51 -3.89
N GLN A 250 11.38 -10.48 -4.64
CA GLN A 250 12.61 -10.50 -5.46
C GLN A 250 13.89 -10.51 -4.62
N VAL A 251 13.82 -10.01 -3.38
CA VAL A 251 14.93 -10.01 -2.43
C VAL A 251 14.50 -10.53 -1.05
N MET A 252 15.27 -11.48 -0.52
CA MET A 252 15.14 -12.03 0.82
C MET A 252 16.53 -12.06 1.44
N VAL A 253 16.79 -11.18 2.40
CA VAL A 253 18.12 -11.03 3.02
C VAL A 253 18.14 -11.78 4.35
N GLY A 254 18.96 -12.82 4.43
CA GLY A 254 19.43 -13.39 5.69
C GLY A 254 20.81 -12.81 6.02
N PHE A 255 21.00 -12.31 7.24
CA PHE A 255 22.29 -11.78 7.68
C PHE A 255 22.44 -11.83 9.20
N ASP A 256 23.47 -12.54 9.68
CA ASP A 256 23.88 -12.57 11.08
C ASP A 256 25.25 -11.87 11.24
N PRO A 257 25.34 -10.71 11.89
CA PRO A 257 26.60 -9.99 12.07
C PRO A 257 27.70 -10.82 12.78
N ARG A 258 27.34 -11.87 13.54
CA ARG A 258 28.31 -12.76 14.19
C ARG A 258 29.15 -13.56 13.20
N LEU A 259 28.62 -13.83 12.00
CA LEU A 259 29.26 -14.62 10.96
C LEU A 259 30.08 -13.76 9.97
N HIS A 260 29.87 -12.44 9.97
CA HIS A 260 30.50 -11.49 9.03
C HIS A 260 31.34 -10.44 9.75
N LYS A 261 32.47 -10.88 10.33
CA LYS A 261 33.35 -10.03 11.17
C LYS A 261 34.01 -8.88 10.41
N ASP A 262 34.05 -8.95 9.09
CA ASP A 262 34.56 -7.94 8.18
C ASP A 262 33.59 -6.77 7.96
N ILE A 263 32.30 -6.97 8.28
CA ILE A 263 31.27 -5.94 8.15
C ILE A 263 31.08 -5.27 9.52
N PRO A 264 31.23 -3.93 9.61
CA PRO A 264 31.00 -3.22 10.87
C PRO A 264 29.59 -3.48 11.42
N GLU A 265 29.49 -3.75 12.71
CA GLU A 265 28.20 -3.92 13.39
C GLU A 265 27.35 -2.66 13.21
N GLN A 266 26.12 -2.85 12.71
CA GLN A 266 25.14 -1.78 12.54
C GLN A 266 23.97 -2.02 13.48
N PRO A 267 23.29 -0.95 13.95
CA PRO A 267 22.12 -1.11 14.79
C PRO A 267 20.97 -1.76 14.03
N GLY A 268 20.27 -2.66 14.72
CA GLY A 268 19.07 -3.32 14.21
C GLY A 268 19.32 -4.04 12.89
N LYS A 269 18.37 -3.93 11.95
CA LYS A 269 18.45 -4.53 10.61
C LYS A 269 18.96 -3.57 9.52
N SER A 270 19.81 -2.62 9.87
CA SER A 270 20.30 -1.61 8.93
C SER A 270 21.04 -2.23 7.73
N VAL A 271 21.82 -3.30 7.93
CA VAL A 271 22.48 -4.02 6.82
C VAL A 271 21.46 -4.62 5.85
N HIS A 272 20.42 -5.28 6.37
CA HIS A 272 19.33 -5.86 5.56
C HIS A 272 18.61 -4.78 4.77
N MET A 273 18.19 -3.71 5.45
CA MET A 273 17.41 -2.63 4.84
C MET A 273 18.21 -1.91 3.74
N ARG A 274 19.52 -1.70 3.92
CA ARG A 274 20.40 -1.14 2.87
C ARG A 274 20.47 -2.04 1.64
N ARG A 275 20.66 -3.35 1.82
CA ARG A 275 20.70 -4.32 0.70
C ARG A 275 19.36 -4.38 -0.05
N ILE A 276 18.24 -4.31 0.68
CA ILE A 276 16.90 -4.27 0.07
C ILE A 276 16.66 -2.94 -0.67
N ALA A 277 17.05 -1.81 -0.07
CA ALA A 277 16.95 -0.49 -0.70
C ALA A 277 17.76 -0.41 -1.99
N GLU A 278 18.99 -0.93 -1.97
CA GLU A 278 19.86 -1.03 -3.15
C GLU A 278 19.23 -1.88 -4.25
N HIS A 279 18.72 -3.08 -3.91
CA HIS A 279 18.08 -3.98 -4.87
C HIS A 279 16.91 -3.31 -5.60
N TYR A 280 16.07 -2.57 -4.88
CA TYR A 280 14.89 -1.93 -5.46
C TYR A 280 15.10 -0.51 -5.97
N GLY A 281 16.26 0.11 -5.70
CA GLY A 281 16.49 1.53 -5.97
C GLY A 281 15.57 2.46 -5.17
N SER A 282 15.18 2.04 -3.96
CA SER A 282 14.18 2.73 -3.13
C SER A 282 14.83 3.60 -2.05
N SER A 283 14.17 4.69 -1.68
CA SER A 283 14.61 5.52 -0.53
C SER A 283 14.13 4.89 0.78
N PHE A 284 14.91 5.01 1.86
CA PHE A 284 14.52 4.46 3.16
C PHE A 284 13.17 4.98 3.66
N ALA A 285 12.84 6.25 3.39
CA ALA A 285 11.56 6.84 3.79
C ALA A 285 10.34 6.18 3.10
N ASP A 286 10.55 5.47 1.99
CA ASP A 286 9.50 4.73 1.28
C ASP A 286 9.44 3.25 1.70
N MET A 287 10.18 2.84 2.75
CA MET A 287 10.25 1.46 3.22
C MET A 287 9.64 1.30 4.61
N VAL A 288 9.01 0.15 4.86
CA VAL A 288 8.57 -0.27 6.20
C VAL A 288 9.11 -1.66 6.53
N LEU A 289 9.59 -1.85 7.76
CA LEU A 289 9.98 -3.13 8.34
C LEU A 289 9.03 -3.51 9.47
N PHE A 290 8.44 -4.70 9.36
CA PHE A 290 7.71 -5.39 10.43
C PHE A 290 8.65 -6.38 11.11
N ASP A 291 8.75 -6.31 12.44
CA ASP A 291 9.65 -7.15 13.22
C ASP A 291 9.12 -7.32 14.65
N ASP A 292 9.35 -8.47 15.27
CA ASP A 292 8.90 -8.79 16.63
C ASP A 292 9.88 -8.31 17.72
N SER A 293 11.07 -7.84 17.32
CA SER A 293 12.15 -7.40 18.19
C SER A 293 12.36 -5.89 18.13
N PRO A 294 12.14 -5.15 19.23
CA PRO A 294 12.44 -3.72 19.29
C PRO A 294 13.91 -3.40 18.97
N GLY A 295 14.83 -4.33 19.26
CA GLY A 295 16.25 -4.18 18.96
C GLY A 295 16.56 -4.20 17.47
N CYS A 296 15.83 -5.02 16.70
CA CYS A 296 15.89 -5.08 15.24
C CYS A 296 15.31 -3.82 14.59
N LEU A 297 14.35 -3.17 15.26
CA LEU A 297 13.71 -1.93 14.81
C LEU A 297 14.54 -0.65 15.07
N ARG A 298 15.75 -0.77 15.64
CA ARG A 298 16.65 0.38 15.79
C ARG A 298 17.07 0.88 14.40
N ASN A 299 16.66 2.10 14.10
CA ASN A 299 16.76 2.67 12.77
C ASN A 299 17.58 3.95 12.77
N VAL A 300 18.66 3.96 12.01
CA VAL A 300 19.52 5.14 11.77
C VAL A 300 19.45 5.66 10.35
N ASP A 301 18.79 4.93 9.44
CA ASP A 301 18.77 5.19 8.00
C ASP A 301 17.47 5.89 7.53
N GLY A 302 16.43 5.93 8.39
CA GLY A 302 15.21 6.72 8.15
C GLY A 302 14.02 5.94 7.57
N TRP A 303 14.02 4.61 7.64
CA TRP A 303 12.86 3.77 7.29
C TRP A 303 11.77 3.72 8.36
N HIS A 304 10.62 3.12 8.06
CA HIS A 304 9.54 2.98 9.04
C HIS A 304 9.61 1.63 9.76
N GLY A 305 9.65 1.62 11.09
CA GLY A 305 9.59 0.38 11.88
C GLY A 305 8.19 0.17 12.46
N VAL A 306 7.69 -1.06 12.42
CA VAL A 306 6.46 -1.49 13.09
C VAL A 306 6.75 -2.73 13.93
N LEU A 307 6.48 -2.63 15.23
CA LEU A 307 6.66 -3.73 16.17
C LEU A 307 5.48 -4.70 16.08
N VAL A 308 5.76 -5.97 15.79
CA VAL A 308 4.80 -7.06 15.95
C VAL A 308 4.67 -7.39 17.43
N THR A 309 3.51 -7.06 17.99
CA THR A 309 3.33 -7.07 19.45
C THR A 309 2.92 -8.44 20.01
N ASP A 310 2.18 -9.22 19.22
CA ASP A 310 1.63 -10.52 19.63
C ASP A 310 2.36 -11.68 18.94
N LYS A 311 3.50 -12.08 19.51
CA LYS A 311 4.35 -13.17 19.01
C LYS A 311 3.64 -14.54 18.95
N SER A 312 2.52 -14.69 19.65
CA SER A 312 1.74 -15.95 19.64
C SER A 312 0.92 -16.12 18.36
N VAL A 313 0.71 -15.03 17.61
CA VAL A 313 0.00 -15.00 16.33
C VAL A 313 0.93 -14.59 15.19
N GLY A 314 1.88 -13.67 15.44
CA GLY A 314 2.67 -12.99 14.43
C GLY A 314 2.03 -11.65 14.03
N PHE A 315 2.35 -11.16 12.83
CA PHE A 315 1.90 -9.88 12.29
C PHE A 315 0.37 -9.75 12.34
N ARG A 316 -0.12 -8.60 12.78
CA ARG A 316 -1.52 -8.22 12.75
C ARG A 316 -1.70 -6.85 12.13
N PHE A 317 -2.80 -6.63 11.44
CA PHE A 317 -3.09 -5.30 10.89
C PHE A 317 -3.13 -4.21 11.96
N GLU A 318 -3.52 -4.56 13.20
CA GLU A 318 -3.55 -3.61 14.31
C GLU A 318 -2.17 -3.08 14.71
N ASP A 319 -1.09 -3.81 14.44
CA ASP A 319 0.28 -3.34 14.74
C ASP A 319 0.57 -2.00 14.04
N CYS A 320 -0.12 -1.70 12.93
CA CYS A 320 0.01 -0.43 12.21
C CYS A 320 -0.83 0.72 12.79
N PHE A 321 -1.85 0.43 13.59
CA PHE A 321 -2.87 1.40 14.00
C PHE A 321 -2.68 1.93 15.40
N TYR A 322 -1.81 1.31 16.19
CA TYR A 322 -1.37 1.91 17.43
C TYR A 322 -0.46 3.08 17.08
N ASP A 323 -0.97 4.30 17.31
CA ASP A 323 -0.09 5.45 17.43
C ASP A 323 0.87 5.11 18.55
N VAL A 324 2.14 4.89 18.18
CA VAL A 324 3.28 4.87 19.09
C VAL A 324 3.37 6.28 19.66
N SER A 325 2.44 6.58 20.56
CA SER A 325 2.17 7.88 21.13
C SER A 325 3.25 8.10 22.17
N ALA A 326 4.37 8.66 21.70
CA ALA A 326 5.33 9.46 22.43
C ALA A 326 6.09 8.86 23.64
N ASP A 327 5.72 7.69 24.18
CA ASP A 327 6.29 7.16 25.43
C ASP A 327 7.21 5.94 25.26
N CYS A 328 7.46 5.49 24.03
CA CYS A 328 8.69 4.73 23.74
C CYS A 328 9.83 5.74 23.79
N GLY A 329 10.26 6.06 25.01
CA GLY A 329 11.17 7.17 25.35
C GLY A 329 12.16 7.41 24.22
N HIS A 330 12.07 8.61 23.63
CA HIS A 330 12.94 9.12 22.58
C HIS A 330 14.23 8.29 22.45
N ILE A 331 14.24 7.32 21.54
CA ILE A 331 15.47 7.04 20.82
C ILE A 331 15.60 8.28 19.94
N PRO A 332 16.55 9.19 20.22
CA PRO A 332 16.63 10.44 19.50
C PRO A 332 16.91 10.11 18.04
N VAL A 333 15.89 10.22 17.19
CA VAL A 333 16.10 10.39 15.75
C VAL A 333 16.87 11.70 15.67
N THR A 334 18.14 11.55 15.30
CA THR A 334 19.12 12.62 15.20
C THR A 334 18.50 13.86 14.58
N LYS A 335 18.75 15.01 15.21
CA LYS A 335 18.54 16.34 14.62
C LYS A 335 18.93 16.25 13.15
N ARG A 336 18.01 16.62 12.25
CA ARG A 336 18.37 16.98 10.86
C ARG A 336 19.50 18.01 10.96
N VAL A 337 20.72 17.58 10.66
CA VAL A 337 21.79 18.50 10.30
C VAL A 337 21.40 19.03 8.93
N ALA A 338 20.97 20.28 8.91
CA ALA A 338 20.83 21.07 7.69
C ALA A 338 22.22 21.51 7.22
#